data_AF-A0A9Q9CAF2-F1
#
_entry.id   AF-A0A9Q9CAF2-F1
#
_cell.length_a   1.000
_cell.length_b   1.000
_cell.length_c   1.000
_cell.angle_alpha   90.00
_cell.angle_beta   90.00
_cell.angle_gamma   90.00
#
_symmetry.space_group_name_H-M   'P 1'
#
loop_
_entity.id
_entity.type
_entity.pdbx_description
1 polymer ?
#
loop_
_entity_poly.entity_id
_entity_poly.type
_entity_poly.pdbx_seq_one_letter_code
_entity_poly.pdbx_strand_id
1 'polypeptide(L)'
;MEKEIDDLFLSADDEKVDQNKINTLERCMEEIPKIYPNLEQVWTKCKEIDLSLSLYTIKLESLAKEMKDIEKENTKLENEIRYQTSIYEHLKELLINVEIKEDHFIALESESFDSIDGVCKIEKALEVLGSFSVDEYDIRIVREKKERINDALRGFYKRFITYMGSFMVGSESSGELKVHKGLYGAIKRFKKIIQHAKRYRDYYVVICSIYVARSKKLYEREFGFHLKTVLRLLKESVTQDKVDSVFGSLFESYRSIVKCEDRFLKSMEIEGTCQEIFRNIGLLITEFVEDVYDIADVETLNGLGKSWKEAGPDEDVYGTFQKDLRDVYERLEGDYLKKKMGRKENGVGKLEEVLSKSSNEELKRRAVILGAQRIMEEEDREDLKRIIGRWRQLDRMQKMCSEKVCEVEDAEKRVGSEFEKSCIDAILGNGNVVENVRGVLSLVEGEEDFKDKVIKKIREMISNNVEEKEIEEIDKLLRKAMRS
;
A
#
# COMPACT_ATOMS: atom_id res chain seq x y z
N MET A 1 -49.38 74.04 -86.35
CA MET A 1 -48.54 75.19 -85.97
C MET A 1 -47.87 75.81 -87.18
N GLU A 2 -47.11 75.08 -88.02
CA GLU A 2 -46.53 75.69 -89.23
C GLU A 2 -47.53 75.85 -90.39
N LYS A 3 -48.45 74.89 -90.63
CA LYS A 3 -49.42 74.97 -91.74
C LYS A 3 -50.55 76.02 -91.62
N GLU A 4 -50.88 76.47 -90.41
CA GLU A 4 -51.94 77.49 -90.21
C GLU A 4 -51.42 78.92 -90.41
N ILE A 5 -50.10 79.08 -90.38
CA ILE A 5 -49.45 80.37 -90.60
C ILE A 5 -49.35 80.63 -92.11
N ASP A 6 -49.12 79.60 -92.92
CA ASP A 6 -48.96 79.72 -94.38
C ASP A 6 -50.26 80.06 -95.14
N ASP A 7 -51.43 79.58 -94.69
CA ASP A 7 -52.72 79.96 -95.31
C ASP A 7 -53.10 81.43 -95.02
N LEU A 8 -52.47 82.09 -94.02
CA LEU A 8 -52.80 83.44 -93.60
C LEU A 8 -52.13 84.55 -94.43
N PHE A 9 -51.10 84.20 -95.22
CA PHE A 9 -50.26 85.18 -95.92
C PHE A 9 -50.20 85.00 -97.45
N LEU A 10 -50.85 83.98 -98.04
CA LEU A 10 -50.62 83.60 -99.45
C LEU A 10 -51.83 83.54 -100.39
N SER A 11 -53.04 83.96 -100.01
CA SER A 11 -54.12 84.22 -100.98
C SER A 11 -54.64 85.65 -100.87
N ALA A 12 -54.18 86.49 -101.79
CA ALA A 12 -54.74 87.81 -102.07
C ALA A 12 -56.22 87.66 -102.48
N ASP A 13 -57.13 88.30 -101.76
CA ASP A 13 -57.88 89.46 -102.24
C ASP A 13 -58.93 89.84 -101.20
N ASP A 14 -58.94 91.13 -100.88
CA ASP A 14 -59.87 91.89 -100.04
C ASP A 14 -60.02 91.55 -98.53
N GLU A 15 -59.67 92.60 -97.77
CA GLU A 15 -60.31 93.08 -96.54
C GLU A 15 -60.72 92.08 -95.45
N LYS A 16 -60.01 92.22 -94.32
CA LYS A 16 -60.39 91.90 -92.92
C LYS A 16 -60.25 90.42 -92.51
N VAL A 17 -59.06 90.09 -92.00
CA VAL A 17 -58.76 88.86 -91.26
C VAL A 17 -57.88 89.23 -90.06
N ASP A 18 -58.11 88.79 -88.83
CA ASP A 18 -59.33 88.38 -88.13
C ASP A 18 -59.02 88.76 -86.66
N GLN A 19 -59.64 89.84 -86.20
CA GLN A 19 -59.21 90.56 -85.00
C GLN A 19 -59.19 89.65 -83.76
N ASN A 20 -59.95 88.55 -83.72
CA ASN A 20 -59.98 87.63 -82.57
C ASN A 20 -58.73 86.74 -82.45
N LYS A 21 -58.12 86.29 -83.55
CA LYS A 21 -56.84 85.55 -83.48
C LYS A 21 -55.70 86.48 -83.09
N ILE A 22 -55.71 87.69 -83.63
CA ILE A 22 -54.80 88.78 -83.25
C ILE A 22 -54.99 89.11 -81.77
N ASN A 23 -56.21 89.32 -81.28
CA ASN A 23 -56.50 89.63 -79.87
C ASN A 23 -56.12 88.48 -78.92
N THR A 24 -56.22 87.21 -79.32
CA THR A 24 -55.82 86.07 -78.46
C THR A 24 -54.30 85.90 -78.43
N LEU A 25 -53.63 86.11 -79.57
CA LEU A 25 -52.17 86.21 -79.65
C LEU A 25 -51.66 87.43 -78.90
N GLU A 26 -52.32 88.59 -79.00
CA GLU A 26 -52.01 89.81 -78.26
C GLU A 26 -52.21 89.60 -76.77
N ARG A 27 -53.31 88.97 -76.33
CA ARG A 27 -53.53 88.67 -74.91
C ARG A 27 -52.52 87.67 -74.36
N CYS A 28 -52.17 86.64 -75.12
CA CYS A 28 -51.06 85.73 -74.76
C CYS A 28 -49.71 86.45 -74.79
N MET A 29 -49.45 87.32 -75.77
CA MET A 29 -48.25 88.16 -75.86
C MET A 29 -48.22 89.28 -74.82
N GLU A 30 -49.35 89.63 -74.20
CA GLU A 30 -49.44 90.56 -73.06
C GLU A 30 -49.28 89.84 -71.71
N GLU A 31 -49.66 88.56 -71.62
CA GLU A 31 -49.50 87.74 -70.41
C GLU A 31 -48.14 87.03 -70.33
N ILE A 32 -47.54 86.62 -71.46
CA ILE A 32 -46.19 86.03 -71.53
C ILE A 32 -45.13 86.95 -70.89
N PRO A 33 -45.10 88.28 -71.15
CA PRO A 33 -44.19 89.22 -70.49
C PRO A 33 -44.46 89.40 -68.99
N LYS A 34 -45.65 89.05 -68.50
CA LYS A 34 -45.96 89.05 -67.06
C LYS A 34 -45.52 87.76 -66.38
N ILE A 35 -45.48 86.64 -67.11
CA ILE A 35 -45.06 85.32 -66.63
C ILE A 35 -43.54 85.15 -66.70
N TYR A 36 -42.91 85.68 -67.76
CA TYR A 36 -41.47 85.58 -68.02
C TYR A 36 -40.59 86.03 -66.83
N PRO A 37 -40.86 87.17 -66.15
CA PRO A 37 -40.09 87.60 -64.99
C PRO A 37 -40.21 86.66 -63.79
N ASN A 38 -41.39 86.06 -63.59
CA ASN A 38 -41.61 85.08 -62.53
C ASN A 38 -40.88 83.77 -62.84
N LEU A 39 -40.89 83.33 -64.10
CA LEU A 39 -40.15 82.16 -64.57
C LEU A 39 -38.63 82.38 -64.47
N GLU A 40 -38.16 83.59 -64.78
CA GLU A 40 -36.77 83.99 -64.62
C GLU A 40 -36.34 84.08 -63.14
N GLN A 41 -37.20 84.59 -62.26
CA GLN A 41 -36.98 84.52 -60.81
C GLN A 41 -36.95 83.09 -60.27
N VAL A 42 -37.87 82.22 -60.71
CA VAL A 42 -37.87 80.80 -60.33
C VAL A 42 -36.62 80.10 -60.83
N TRP A 43 -36.21 80.36 -62.08
CA TRP A 43 -34.98 79.83 -62.66
C TRP A 43 -33.74 80.28 -61.90
N THR A 44 -33.70 81.56 -61.50
CA THR A 44 -32.59 82.12 -60.71
C THR A 44 -32.54 81.47 -59.32
N LYS A 45 -33.69 81.31 -58.65
CA LYS A 45 -33.78 80.58 -57.37
C LYS A 45 -33.39 79.10 -57.51
N CYS A 46 -33.80 78.43 -58.59
CA CYS A 46 -33.39 77.05 -58.86
C CYS A 46 -31.87 76.95 -59.04
N LYS A 47 -31.24 77.91 -59.74
CA LYS A 47 -29.76 77.98 -59.85
C LYS A 47 -29.09 78.24 -58.51
N GLU A 48 -29.62 79.13 -57.67
CA GLU A 48 -29.09 79.37 -56.32
C GLU A 48 -29.20 78.13 -55.43
N ILE A 49 -30.32 77.41 -55.52
CA ILE A 49 -30.53 76.14 -54.80
C ILE A 49 -29.56 75.07 -55.30
N ASP A 50 -29.34 74.95 -56.61
CA ASP A 50 -28.40 73.99 -57.20
C ASP A 50 -26.94 74.30 -56.81
N LEU A 51 -26.58 75.57 -56.78
CA LEU A 51 -25.27 76.04 -56.31
C LEU A 51 -25.09 75.80 -54.80
N SER A 52 -26.16 75.95 -54.02
CA SER A 52 -26.16 75.63 -52.59
C SER A 52 -26.04 74.12 -52.35
N LEU A 53 -26.79 73.31 -53.10
CA LEU A 53 -26.76 71.84 -53.03
C LEU A 53 -25.38 71.32 -53.38
N SER A 54 -24.77 71.79 -54.47
CA SER A 54 -23.40 71.40 -54.85
C SER A 54 -22.37 71.77 -53.77
N LEU A 55 -22.47 72.95 -53.16
CA LEU A 55 -21.64 73.33 -52.01
C LEU A 55 -21.86 72.41 -50.80
N TYR A 56 -23.11 72.04 -50.50
CA TYR A 56 -23.42 71.10 -49.42
C TYR A 56 -22.88 69.70 -49.70
N THR A 57 -22.97 69.23 -50.94
CA THR A 57 -22.41 67.93 -51.37
C THR A 57 -20.89 67.91 -51.19
N ILE A 58 -20.18 68.96 -51.66
CA ILE A 58 -18.73 69.08 -51.47
C ILE A 58 -18.37 69.08 -49.98
N LYS A 59 -19.13 69.83 -49.16
CA LYS A 59 -18.91 69.85 -47.70
C LYS A 59 -19.16 68.48 -47.06
N LEU A 60 -20.22 67.78 -47.45
CA LEU A 60 -20.54 66.43 -46.95
C LEU A 60 -19.49 65.41 -47.36
N GLU A 61 -18.98 65.47 -48.59
CA GLU A 61 -17.91 64.60 -49.07
C GLU A 61 -16.59 64.87 -48.32
N SER A 62 -16.24 66.14 -48.11
CA SER A 62 -15.08 66.51 -47.28
C SER A 62 -15.21 65.98 -45.86
N LEU A 63 -16.38 66.20 -45.23
CA LEU A 63 -16.65 65.76 -43.87
C LEU A 63 -16.64 64.22 -43.76
N ALA A 64 -17.20 63.52 -44.76
CA ALA A 64 -17.19 62.06 -44.81
C ALA A 64 -15.76 61.49 -44.96
N LYS A 65 -14.90 62.18 -45.72
CA LYS A 65 -13.48 61.82 -45.84
C LYS A 65 -12.75 62.04 -44.52
N GLU A 66 -12.92 63.20 -43.89
CA GLU A 66 -12.36 63.51 -42.57
C GLU A 66 -12.83 62.50 -41.51
N MET A 67 -14.12 62.15 -41.48
CA MET A 67 -14.65 61.13 -40.56
C MET A 67 -14.02 59.75 -40.79
N LYS A 68 -13.82 59.33 -42.05
CA LYS A 68 -13.14 58.07 -42.36
C LYS A 68 -11.68 58.06 -41.92
N ASP A 69 -10.99 59.20 -42.07
CA ASP A 69 -9.61 59.33 -41.63
C ASP A 69 -9.51 59.31 -40.09
N ILE A 70 -10.45 59.97 -39.39
CA ILE A 70 -10.58 59.90 -37.92
C ILE A 70 -10.88 58.46 -37.45
N GLU A 71 -11.80 57.76 -38.11
CA GLU A 71 -12.15 56.38 -37.77
C GLU A 71 -10.97 55.42 -37.92
N LYS A 72 -10.18 55.58 -38.99
CA LYS A 72 -8.94 54.81 -39.18
C LYS A 72 -7.92 55.08 -38.09
N GLU A 73 -7.70 56.35 -37.74
CA GLU A 73 -6.73 56.68 -36.69
C GLU A 73 -7.19 56.19 -35.32
N ASN A 74 -8.50 56.29 -35.01
CA ASN A 74 -9.08 55.71 -33.79
C ASN A 74 -8.87 54.20 -33.73
N THR A 75 -9.12 53.47 -34.83
CA THR A 75 -8.93 52.01 -34.86
C THR A 75 -7.46 51.63 -34.63
N LYS A 76 -6.53 52.42 -35.18
CA LYS A 76 -5.09 52.24 -34.98
C LYS A 76 -4.70 52.49 -33.52
N LEU A 77 -5.19 53.58 -32.93
CA LEU A 77 -4.97 53.92 -31.52
C LEU A 77 -5.55 52.86 -30.58
N GLU A 78 -6.75 52.34 -30.84
CA GLU A 78 -7.36 51.26 -30.05
C GLU A 78 -6.49 49.99 -30.05
N ASN A 79 -5.97 49.60 -31.21
CA ASN A 79 -5.06 48.46 -31.31
C ASN A 79 -3.76 48.69 -30.55
N GLU A 80 -3.21 49.90 -30.62
CA GLU A 80 -1.99 50.27 -29.90
C GLU A 80 -2.20 50.29 -28.38
N ILE A 81 -3.33 50.85 -27.91
CA ILE A 81 -3.74 50.79 -26.50
C ILE A 81 -3.85 49.33 -26.04
N ARG A 82 -4.49 48.47 -26.84
CA ARG A 82 -4.65 47.05 -26.50
C ARG A 82 -3.31 46.33 -26.39
N TYR A 83 -2.38 46.59 -27.32
CA TYR A 83 -1.05 46.03 -27.32
C TYR A 83 -0.23 46.51 -26.11
N GLN A 84 -0.23 47.83 -25.85
CA GLN A 84 0.46 48.41 -24.69
C GLN A 84 -0.09 47.89 -23.37
N THR A 85 -1.42 47.73 -23.25
CA THR A 85 -2.07 47.17 -22.06
C THR A 85 -1.64 45.72 -21.84
N SER A 86 -1.55 44.92 -22.91
CA SER A 86 -1.09 43.54 -22.83
C SER A 86 0.37 43.43 -22.38
N ILE A 87 1.27 44.27 -22.92
CA ILE A 87 2.67 44.35 -22.47
C ILE A 87 2.75 44.74 -21.00
N TYR A 88 1.97 45.74 -20.59
CA TYR A 88 1.97 46.24 -19.22
C TYR A 88 1.58 45.15 -18.21
N GLU A 89 0.53 44.37 -18.49
CA GLU A 89 0.14 43.27 -17.59
C GLU A 89 1.22 42.18 -17.53
N HIS A 90 1.86 41.81 -18.65
CA HIS A 90 2.98 40.84 -18.63
C HIS A 90 4.18 41.37 -17.82
N LEU A 91 4.53 42.64 -17.98
CA LEU A 91 5.62 43.26 -17.21
C LEU A 91 5.29 43.35 -15.73
N LYS A 92 4.04 43.62 -15.38
CA LYS A 92 3.55 43.68 -14.00
C LYS A 92 3.59 42.30 -13.34
N GLU A 93 3.14 41.25 -14.03
CA GLU A 93 3.29 39.86 -13.55
C GLU A 93 4.76 39.47 -13.37
N LEU A 94 5.62 39.82 -14.33
CA LEU A 94 7.05 39.56 -14.21
C LEU A 94 7.69 40.32 -13.04
N LEU A 95 7.31 41.59 -12.83
CA LEU A 95 7.78 42.38 -11.70
C LEU A 95 7.41 41.72 -10.37
N ILE A 96 6.14 41.34 -10.20
CA ILE A 96 5.64 40.66 -8.99
C ILE A 96 6.41 39.37 -8.74
N ASN A 97 6.67 38.57 -9.78
CA ASN A 97 7.39 37.30 -9.65
C ASN A 97 8.89 37.49 -9.37
N VAL A 98 9.52 38.54 -9.89
CA VAL A 98 10.94 38.86 -9.65
C VAL A 98 11.16 39.50 -8.27
N GLU A 99 10.15 40.20 -7.73
CA GLU A 99 10.16 40.86 -6.42
C GLU A 99 10.03 39.89 -5.24
N ILE A 100 10.94 38.90 -5.19
CA ILE A 100 11.11 38.07 -4.00
C ILE A 100 11.93 38.86 -2.98
N LYS A 101 11.31 39.13 -1.83
CA LYS A 101 11.91 39.84 -0.70
C LYS A 101 13.16 39.13 -0.17
N GLU A 102 14.15 39.92 0.20
CA GLU A 102 15.41 39.45 0.78
C GLU A 102 15.20 38.66 2.08
N ASP A 103 14.18 39.02 2.86
CA ASP A 103 13.79 38.33 4.10
C ASP A 103 13.54 36.82 3.90
N HIS A 104 13.08 36.39 2.72
CA HIS A 104 12.88 34.97 2.42
C HIS A 104 14.22 34.23 2.29
N PHE A 105 15.24 34.87 1.71
CA PHE A 105 16.59 34.30 1.62
C PHE A 105 17.25 34.25 3.00
N ILE A 106 17.13 35.32 3.79
CA ILE A 106 17.65 35.38 5.17
C ILE A 106 17.02 34.29 6.03
N ALA A 107 15.71 34.05 5.88
CA ALA A 107 15.01 33.00 6.60
C ALA A 107 15.61 31.61 6.33
N LEU A 108 15.93 31.29 5.07
CA LEU A 108 16.56 30.01 4.72
C LEU A 108 17.99 29.87 5.28
N GLU A 109 18.75 30.96 5.34
CA GLU A 109 20.15 30.95 5.78
C GLU A 109 20.31 30.91 7.30
N SER A 110 19.47 31.64 8.04
CA SER A 110 19.77 32.00 9.44
C SER A 110 18.69 31.60 10.46
N GLU A 111 17.44 31.38 10.08
CA GLU A 111 16.36 31.10 11.05
C GLU A 111 16.55 29.76 11.75
N SER A 112 16.20 29.69 13.03
CA SER A 112 16.39 28.48 13.83
C SER A 112 15.39 27.37 13.49
N PHE A 113 15.85 26.11 13.56
CA PHE A 113 15.00 24.92 13.44
C PHE A 113 14.35 24.52 14.77
N ASP A 114 14.80 25.07 15.89
CA ASP A 114 14.28 24.73 17.23
C ASP A 114 13.00 25.51 17.58
N SER A 115 12.81 26.68 16.97
CA SER A 115 11.65 27.55 17.22
C SER A 115 10.54 27.30 16.19
N ILE A 116 9.29 27.26 16.65
CA ILE A 116 8.12 27.10 15.78
C ILE A 116 8.00 28.30 14.81
N ASP A 117 8.30 29.51 15.29
CA ASP A 117 8.30 30.72 14.47
C ASP A 117 9.35 30.65 13.35
N GLY A 118 10.57 30.19 13.67
CA GLY A 118 11.64 30.01 12.68
C GLY A 118 11.24 28.99 11.61
N VAL A 119 10.69 27.84 12.00
CA VAL A 119 10.17 26.84 11.06
C VAL A 119 9.06 27.41 10.18
N CYS A 120 8.10 28.16 10.74
CA CYS A 120 7.04 28.81 9.97
C CYS A 120 7.57 29.82 8.95
N LYS A 121 8.62 30.59 9.29
CA LYS A 121 9.25 31.53 8.35
C LYS A 121 9.99 30.80 7.23
N ILE A 122 10.68 29.70 7.55
CA ILE A 122 11.33 28.83 6.57
C ILE A 122 10.28 28.22 5.63
N GLU A 123 9.17 27.70 6.16
CA GLU A 123 8.07 27.15 5.33
C GLU A 123 7.55 28.18 4.34
N LYS A 124 7.26 29.40 4.81
CA LYS A 124 6.81 30.50 3.93
C LYS A 124 7.85 30.86 2.87
N ALA A 125 9.13 30.89 3.24
CA ALA A 125 10.21 31.15 2.29
C ALA A 125 10.30 30.05 1.22
N LEU A 126 10.18 28.77 1.59
CA LEU A 126 10.17 27.65 0.65
C LEU A 126 8.96 27.69 -0.30
N GLU A 127 7.80 28.13 0.18
CA GLU A 127 6.59 28.28 -0.63
C GLU A 127 6.78 29.39 -1.67
N VAL A 128 7.23 30.58 -1.26
CA VAL A 128 7.45 31.74 -2.15
C VAL A 128 8.56 31.47 -3.16
N LEU A 129 9.68 30.89 -2.73
CA LEU A 129 10.79 30.55 -3.62
C LEU A 129 10.42 29.40 -4.56
N GLY A 130 9.58 28.47 -4.09
CA GLY A 130 9.08 27.35 -4.87
C GLY A 130 7.96 27.70 -5.86
N SER A 131 7.30 28.86 -5.71
CA SER A 131 6.29 29.36 -6.67
C SER A 131 6.90 30.15 -7.82
N PHE A 132 8.23 30.33 -7.84
CA PHE A 132 8.92 31.00 -8.94
C PHE A 132 8.93 30.10 -10.20
N SER A 133 7.87 30.17 -10.99
CA SER A 133 7.71 29.47 -12.27
C SER A 133 7.78 30.46 -13.43
N VAL A 134 9.00 30.91 -13.73
CA VAL A 134 9.25 31.90 -14.80
C VAL A 134 10.12 31.24 -15.87
N ASP A 135 9.72 30.04 -16.31
CA ASP A 135 10.47 29.24 -17.30
C ASP A 135 10.34 29.79 -18.72
N GLU A 136 9.34 30.62 -19.00
CA GLU A 136 9.07 31.19 -20.33
C GLU A 136 9.89 32.43 -20.65
N TYR A 137 10.58 33.03 -19.67
CA TYR A 137 11.29 34.29 -19.86
C TYR A 137 12.80 34.09 -19.92
N ASP A 138 13.38 34.33 -21.10
CA ASP A 138 14.83 34.25 -21.34
C ASP A 138 15.61 35.51 -20.93
N ILE A 139 15.05 36.30 -20.01
CA ILE A 139 15.61 37.58 -19.56
C ILE A 139 16.72 37.31 -18.54
N ARG A 140 17.88 37.98 -18.71
CA ARG A 140 19.05 37.84 -17.83
C ARG A 140 18.72 37.95 -16.33
N ILE A 141 17.90 38.92 -15.94
CA ILE A 141 17.50 39.15 -14.54
C ILE A 141 16.75 37.93 -13.97
N VAL A 142 15.87 37.32 -14.77
CA VAL A 142 15.12 36.11 -14.38
C VAL A 142 16.09 34.94 -14.18
N ARG A 143 17.07 34.78 -15.07
CA ARG A 143 18.11 33.75 -14.95
C ARG A 143 18.97 33.92 -13.71
N GLU A 144 19.48 35.13 -13.45
CA GLU A 144 20.27 35.44 -12.25
C GLU A 144 19.46 35.21 -10.97
N LYS A 145 18.17 35.59 -10.96
CA LYS A 145 17.30 35.34 -9.81
C LYS A 145 17.04 33.84 -9.61
N LYS A 146 16.81 33.08 -10.68
CA LYS A 146 16.64 31.61 -10.63
C LYS A 146 17.88 30.91 -10.08
N GLU A 147 19.07 31.30 -10.53
CA GLU A 147 20.35 30.79 -10.00
C GLU A 147 20.48 31.09 -8.51
N ARG A 148 20.19 32.33 -8.09
CA ARG A 148 20.21 32.73 -6.69
C ARG A 148 19.24 31.93 -5.82
N ILE A 149 18.01 31.68 -6.31
CA ILE A 149 17.02 30.83 -5.63
C ILE A 149 17.56 29.41 -5.46
N ASN A 150 18.11 28.83 -6.54
CA ASN A 150 18.66 27.48 -6.52
C ASN A 150 19.84 27.33 -5.54
N ASP A 151 20.73 28.31 -5.49
CA ASP A 151 21.87 28.30 -4.56
C ASP A 151 21.42 28.46 -3.10
N ALA A 152 20.45 29.33 -2.82
CA ALA A 152 19.87 29.48 -1.49
C ALA A 152 19.18 28.18 -1.03
N LEU A 153 18.40 27.53 -1.90
CA LEU A 153 17.74 26.26 -1.60
C LEU A 153 18.74 25.12 -1.39
N ARG A 154 19.80 25.06 -2.21
CA ARG A 154 20.91 24.12 -2.02
C ARG A 154 21.60 24.33 -0.68
N GLY A 155 21.89 25.57 -0.31
CA GLY A 155 22.48 25.94 0.99
C GLY A 155 21.58 25.52 2.15
N PHE A 156 20.30 25.85 2.05
CA PHE A 156 19.28 25.46 3.02
C PHE A 156 19.20 23.95 3.24
N TYR A 157 19.05 23.15 2.17
CA TYR A 157 18.90 21.71 2.34
C TYR A 157 20.14 21.04 2.92
N LYS A 158 21.35 21.52 2.57
CA LYS A 158 22.59 21.05 3.23
C LYS A 158 22.58 21.33 4.74
N ARG A 159 22.17 22.55 5.12
CA ARG A 159 22.03 22.97 6.52
C ARG A 159 20.98 22.13 7.25
N PHE A 160 19.82 21.93 6.63
CA PHE A 160 18.72 21.13 7.17
C PHE A 160 19.10 19.65 7.34
N ILE A 161 19.78 19.06 6.34
CA ILE A 161 20.31 17.69 6.40
C ILE A 161 21.29 17.53 7.57
N THR A 162 22.19 18.51 7.75
CA THR A 162 23.15 18.51 8.86
C THR A 162 22.44 18.59 10.21
N TYR A 163 21.46 19.50 10.33
CA TYR A 163 20.62 19.63 11.52
C TYR A 163 19.86 18.34 11.83
N MET A 164 19.13 17.77 10.86
CA MET A 164 18.41 16.50 11.01
C MET A 164 19.35 15.36 11.41
N GLY A 165 20.55 15.32 10.83
CA GLY A 165 21.59 14.36 11.20
C GLY A 165 21.98 14.47 12.68
N SER A 166 22.19 15.68 13.20
CA SER A 166 22.51 15.91 14.62
C SER A 166 21.31 15.69 15.55
N PHE A 167 20.13 16.14 15.16
CA PHE A 167 18.89 16.02 15.91
C PHE A 167 18.54 14.55 16.18
N MET A 168 18.67 13.70 15.16
CA MET A 168 18.42 12.25 15.25
C MET A 168 19.51 11.48 16.01
N VAL A 169 20.68 12.09 16.25
CA VAL A 169 21.72 11.50 17.13
C VAL A 169 21.38 11.75 18.60
N GLY A 170 20.81 12.92 18.91
CA GLY A 170 20.43 13.30 20.28
C GLY A 170 19.22 12.53 20.84
N SER A 171 18.45 11.84 20.00
CA SER A 171 17.44 10.88 20.46
C SER A 171 18.13 9.58 20.90
N GLU A 172 18.72 9.59 22.09
CA GLU A 172 19.36 8.40 22.66
C GLU A 172 18.33 7.31 22.97
N SER A 173 18.77 6.06 22.79
CA SER A 173 17.98 4.88 23.18
C SER A 173 17.76 4.90 24.68
N SER A 174 16.50 4.80 25.12
CA SER A 174 16.20 4.64 26.54
C SER A 174 16.42 3.21 27.05
N GLY A 175 16.81 2.27 26.18
CA GLY A 175 16.87 0.84 26.49
C GLY A 175 15.50 0.19 26.70
N GLU A 176 14.42 0.96 26.63
CA GLU A 176 13.05 0.49 26.76
C GLU A 176 12.43 0.32 25.38
N LEU A 177 11.90 -0.87 25.10
CA LEU A 177 11.18 -1.13 23.87
C LEU A 177 9.86 -0.35 23.84
N LYS A 178 9.78 0.74 23.09
CA LYS A 178 8.57 1.57 23.00
C LYS A 178 8.40 2.27 21.66
N VAL A 179 7.17 2.74 21.42
CA VAL A 179 6.86 3.61 20.28
C VAL A 179 7.39 5.03 20.55
N HIS A 180 8.24 5.57 19.66
CA HIS A 180 8.88 6.88 19.83
C HIS A 180 7.96 8.07 19.51
N LYS A 181 6.81 8.17 20.18
CA LYS A 181 5.83 9.25 19.97
C LYS A 181 6.44 10.66 20.09
N GLY A 182 7.39 10.85 21.01
CA GLY A 182 8.10 12.13 21.17
C GLY A 182 8.94 12.50 19.95
N LEU A 183 9.71 11.54 19.43
CA LEU A 183 10.51 11.71 18.21
C LEU A 183 9.59 12.00 17.01
N TYR A 184 8.52 11.23 16.85
CA TYR A 184 7.52 11.46 15.81
C TYR A 184 6.92 12.86 15.88
N GLY A 185 6.58 13.33 17.08
CA GLY A 185 6.05 14.67 17.30
C GLY A 185 7.04 15.77 16.93
N ALA A 186 8.32 15.58 17.22
CA ALA A 186 9.36 16.54 16.87
C ALA A 186 9.62 16.58 15.35
N ILE A 187 9.74 15.42 14.69
CA ILE A 187 9.94 15.34 13.24
C ILE A 187 8.72 15.87 12.48
N LYS A 188 7.51 15.66 13.00
CA LYS A 188 6.26 16.14 12.38
C LYS A 188 6.23 17.66 12.20
N ARG A 189 6.98 18.41 13.02
CA ARG A 189 7.12 19.87 12.86
C ARG A 189 7.75 20.24 11.51
N PHE A 190 8.59 19.37 10.96
CA PHE A 190 9.28 19.59 9.69
C PHE A 190 8.55 18.95 8.50
N LYS A 191 7.31 18.47 8.67
CA LYS A 191 6.57 17.74 7.63
C LYS A 191 6.51 18.50 6.31
N LYS A 192 6.17 19.79 6.34
CA LYS A 192 6.07 20.60 5.11
C LYS A 192 7.43 20.79 4.45
N ILE A 193 8.50 21.02 5.22
CA ILE A 193 9.87 21.12 4.69
C ILE A 193 10.26 19.83 3.96
N ILE A 194 9.95 18.67 4.53
CA ILE A 194 10.19 17.35 3.91
C ILE A 194 9.36 17.18 2.64
N GLN A 195 8.08 17.57 2.64
CA GLN A 195 7.23 17.52 1.45
C GLN A 195 7.75 18.43 0.33
N HIS A 196 8.21 19.65 0.66
CA HIS A 196 8.83 20.56 -0.31
C HIS A 196 10.12 19.97 -0.91
N ALA A 197 10.90 19.22 -0.11
CA ALA A 197 12.12 18.58 -0.59
C ALA A 197 11.88 17.61 -1.75
N LYS A 198 10.67 17.04 -1.91
CA LYS A 198 10.34 16.12 -3.01
C LYS A 198 10.58 16.70 -4.41
N ARG A 199 10.49 18.04 -4.56
CA ARG A 199 10.83 18.73 -5.81
C ARG A 199 12.32 18.62 -6.16
N TYR A 200 13.15 18.32 -5.16
CA TYR A 200 14.60 18.18 -5.24
C TYR A 200 15.02 16.76 -4.80
N ARG A 201 14.89 15.80 -5.73
CA ARG A 201 15.04 14.37 -5.46
C ARG A 201 16.31 14.01 -4.68
N ASP A 202 17.46 14.59 -5.03
CA ASP A 202 18.74 14.28 -4.38
C ASP A 202 18.73 14.58 -2.88
N TYR A 203 18.17 15.73 -2.45
CA TYR A 203 18.11 16.07 -1.03
C TYR A 203 17.03 15.26 -0.30
N TYR A 204 15.90 15.04 -0.97
CA TYR A 204 14.80 14.28 -0.39
C TYR A 204 15.21 12.84 -0.06
N VAL A 205 15.90 12.17 -1.00
CA VAL A 205 16.45 10.81 -0.77
C VAL A 205 17.42 10.81 0.42
N VAL A 206 18.31 11.81 0.51
CA VAL A 206 19.24 11.91 1.64
C VAL A 206 18.50 12.09 2.97
N ILE A 207 17.51 12.98 3.04
CA ILE A 207 16.71 13.19 4.26
C ILE A 207 16.01 11.90 4.69
N CYS A 208 15.38 11.20 3.74
CA CYS A 208 14.69 9.93 4.02
C CYS A 208 15.67 8.85 4.48
N SER A 209 16.84 8.75 3.84
CA SER A 209 17.88 7.79 4.22
C SER A 209 18.43 8.03 5.63
N ILE A 210 18.56 9.29 6.04
CA ILE A 210 18.99 9.65 7.41
C ILE A 210 17.95 9.16 8.41
N TYR A 211 16.67 9.36 8.13
CA TYR A 211 15.59 8.87 8.99
C TYR A 211 15.65 7.34 9.11
N VAL A 212 15.59 6.62 7.99
CA VAL A 212 15.57 5.15 7.94
C VAL A 212 16.80 4.55 8.63
N ALA A 213 18.00 5.06 8.34
CA ALA A 213 19.24 4.58 8.95
C ALA A 213 19.29 4.81 10.46
N ARG A 214 18.68 5.90 10.95
CA ARG A 214 18.64 6.22 12.39
C ARG A 214 17.58 5.40 13.11
N SER A 215 16.36 5.29 12.56
CA SER A 215 15.31 4.41 13.09
C SER A 215 15.80 2.97 13.19
N LYS A 216 16.49 2.47 12.15
CA LYS A 216 17.10 1.13 12.17
C LYS A 216 18.03 0.94 13.36
N LYS A 217 19.02 1.83 13.52
CA LYS A 217 19.99 1.76 14.63
C LYS A 217 19.34 1.90 16.01
N LEU A 218 18.31 2.75 16.12
CA LEU A 218 17.60 2.98 17.37
C LEU A 218 16.88 1.70 17.80
N TYR A 219 16.06 1.12 16.92
CA TYR A 219 15.34 -0.10 17.22
C TYR A 219 16.26 -1.31 17.41
N GLU A 220 17.33 -1.46 16.63
CA GLU A 220 18.33 -2.53 16.85
C GLU A 220 18.92 -2.48 18.27
N ARG A 221 19.23 -1.28 18.78
CA ARG A 221 19.75 -1.11 20.14
C ARG A 221 18.71 -1.44 21.20
N GLU A 222 17.47 -0.98 21.01
CA GLU A 222 16.39 -1.20 21.97
C GLU A 222 15.97 -2.66 22.05
N PHE A 223 15.75 -3.31 20.90
CA PHE A 223 15.49 -4.74 20.86
C PHE A 223 16.67 -5.52 21.44
N GLY A 224 17.91 -5.21 21.03
CA GLY A 224 19.09 -5.89 21.56
C GLY A 224 19.23 -5.79 23.08
N PHE A 225 18.93 -4.63 23.68
CA PHE A 225 18.95 -4.46 25.14
C PHE A 225 17.76 -5.16 25.82
N HIS A 226 16.56 -5.01 25.26
CA HIS A 226 15.34 -5.62 25.80
C HIS A 226 15.43 -7.14 25.81
N LEU A 227 15.81 -7.76 24.69
CA LEU A 227 15.96 -9.21 24.56
C LEU A 227 17.01 -9.77 25.54
N LYS A 228 18.16 -9.11 25.69
CA LYS A 228 19.17 -9.50 26.70
C LYS A 228 18.64 -9.44 28.13
N THR A 229 17.86 -8.41 28.44
CA THR A 229 17.26 -8.24 29.77
C THR A 229 16.22 -9.32 30.05
N VAL A 230 15.34 -9.59 29.07
CA VAL A 230 14.32 -10.64 29.14
C VAL A 230 14.97 -12.02 29.26
N LEU A 231 16.01 -12.31 28.47
CA LEU A 231 16.74 -13.58 28.54
C LEU A 231 17.34 -13.81 29.94
N ARG A 232 17.93 -12.77 30.54
CA ARG A 232 18.47 -12.84 31.90
C ARG A 232 17.37 -13.17 32.92
N LEU A 233 16.21 -12.51 32.83
CA LEU A 233 15.08 -12.75 33.73
C LEU A 233 14.48 -14.16 33.55
N LEU A 234 14.45 -14.67 32.32
CA LEU A 234 14.02 -16.04 32.05
C LEU A 234 14.98 -17.06 32.69
N LYS A 235 16.30 -16.86 32.56
CA LYS A 235 17.32 -17.74 33.15
C LYS A 235 17.20 -17.93 34.66
N GLU A 236 16.66 -16.96 35.39
CA GLU A 236 16.51 -17.04 36.84
C GLU A 236 15.41 -18.02 37.29
N SER A 237 14.36 -18.21 36.48
CA SER A 237 13.29 -19.19 36.77
C SER A 237 12.42 -19.38 35.54
N VAL A 238 12.72 -20.44 34.77
CA VAL A 238 11.96 -20.78 33.56
C VAL A 238 10.71 -21.57 33.93
N THR A 239 9.55 -21.08 33.49
CA THR A 239 8.27 -21.79 33.54
C THR A 239 7.53 -21.57 32.22
N GLN A 240 6.62 -22.49 31.86
CA GLN A 240 5.81 -22.37 30.65
C GLN A 240 5.07 -21.03 30.58
N ASP A 241 4.39 -20.62 31.67
CA ASP A 241 3.63 -19.38 31.71
C ASP A 241 4.50 -18.13 31.45
N LYS A 242 5.76 -18.16 31.90
CA LYS A 242 6.70 -17.06 31.64
C LYS A 242 7.15 -17.03 30.19
N VAL A 243 7.46 -18.18 29.60
CA VAL A 243 7.84 -18.27 28.18
C VAL A 243 6.68 -17.82 27.30
N ASP A 244 5.47 -18.31 27.56
CA ASP A 244 4.24 -17.92 26.85
C ASP A 244 3.99 -16.41 26.94
N SER A 245 4.09 -15.85 28.15
CA SER A 245 3.92 -14.41 28.39
C SER A 245 4.99 -13.57 27.69
N VAL A 246 6.25 -14.01 27.71
CA VAL A 246 7.36 -13.33 27.06
C VAL A 246 7.20 -13.33 25.54
N PHE A 247 6.98 -14.48 24.92
CA PHE A 247 6.81 -14.55 23.46
C PHE A 247 5.57 -13.82 22.99
N GLY A 248 4.43 -14.00 23.68
CA GLY A 248 3.20 -13.27 23.38
C GLY A 248 3.39 -11.76 23.46
N SER A 249 4.01 -11.26 24.53
CA SER A 249 4.26 -9.83 24.73
C SER A 249 5.28 -9.29 23.71
N LEU A 250 6.35 -10.03 23.44
CA LEU A 250 7.41 -9.61 22.51
C LEU A 250 6.89 -9.50 21.08
N PHE A 251 6.18 -10.51 20.59
CA PHE A 251 5.69 -10.54 19.21
C PHE A 251 4.58 -9.51 18.98
N GLU A 252 3.64 -9.34 19.91
CA GLU A 252 2.62 -8.29 19.81
C GLU A 252 3.22 -6.87 19.93
N SER A 253 4.26 -6.70 20.76
CA SER A 253 5.00 -5.43 20.85
C SER A 253 5.73 -5.13 19.53
N TYR A 254 6.42 -6.11 18.96
CA TYR A 254 7.07 -5.98 17.66
C TYR A 254 6.07 -5.62 16.55
N ARG A 255 4.95 -6.34 16.47
CA ARG A 255 3.87 -6.04 15.51
C ARG A 255 3.34 -4.62 15.66
N SER A 256 3.11 -4.18 16.89
CA SER A 256 2.59 -2.85 17.20
C SER A 256 3.57 -1.75 16.80
N ILE A 257 4.87 -1.95 17.06
CA ILE A 257 5.92 -1.00 16.69
C ILE A 257 6.03 -0.88 15.17
N VAL A 258 6.06 -2.01 14.45
CA VAL A 258 6.08 -2.03 12.98
C VAL A 258 4.88 -1.27 12.40
N LYS A 259 3.67 -1.49 12.92
CA LYS A 259 2.46 -0.77 12.49
C LYS A 259 2.53 0.74 12.77
N CYS A 260 3.07 1.14 13.91
CA CYS A 260 3.24 2.55 14.23
C CYS A 260 4.24 3.22 13.30
N GLU A 261 5.36 2.56 13.00
CA GLU A 261 6.39 3.06 12.10
C GLU A 261 5.86 3.20 10.66
N ASP A 262 5.14 2.19 10.15
CA ASP A 262 4.55 2.22 8.81
C ASP A 262 3.56 3.38 8.67
N ARG A 263 2.69 3.57 9.68
CA ARG A 263 1.76 4.70 9.70
C ARG A 263 2.50 6.04 9.73
N PHE A 264 3.60 6.11 10.49
CA PHE A 264 4.40 7.33 10.56
C PHE A 264 5.04 7.67 9.21
N LEU A 265 5.72 6.71 8.58
CA LEU A 265 6.34 6.85 7.25
C LEU A 265 5.32 7.33 6.21
N LYS A 266 4.15 6.68 6.14
CA LYS A 266 3.04 7.08 5.24
C LYS A 266 2.53 8.49 5.56
N SER A 267 2.34 8.83 6.83
CA SER A 267 1.81 10.14 7.24
C SER A 267 2.75 11.30 6.95
N MET A 268 4.06 11.04 6.98
CA MET A 268 5.12 12.01 6.68
C MET A 268 5.53 12.00 5.20
N GLU A 269 5.03 11.02 4.44
CA GLU A 269 5.43 10.74 3.07
C GLU A 269 6.96 10.64 2.93
N ILE A 270 7.59 9.86 3.80
CA ILE A 270 9.02 9.55 3.74
C ILE A 270 9.21 8.35 2.82
N GLU A 271 10.09 8.47 1.82
CA GLU A 271 10.47 7.34 0.97
C GLU A 271 11.35 6.35 1.76
N GLY A 272 10.83 5.15 1.98
CA GLY A 272 11.50 4.09 2.71
C GLY A 272 10.51 3.01 3.10
N THR A 273 11.01 1.83 3.47
CA THR A 273 10.14 0.72 3.89
C THR A 273 10.41 0.29 5.32
N CYS A 274 9.37 -0.17 6.02
CA CYS A 274 9.56 -0.82 7.32
C CYS A 274 10.46 -2.07 7.20
N GLN A 275 10.50 -2.72 6.04
CA GLN A 275 11.39 -3.86 5.80
C GLN A 275 12.86 -3.46 5.95
N GLU A 276 13.26 -2.28 5.47
CA GLU A 276 14.63 -1.77 5.63
C GLU A 276 14.98 -1.45 7.09
N ILE A 277 14.02 -0.87 7.84
CA ILE A 277 14.19 -0.50 9.25
C ILE A 277 14.30 -1.74 10.13
N PHE A 278 13.43 -2.73 9.93
CA PHE A 278 13.28 -3.90 10.82
C PHE A 278 14.03 -5.15 10.35
N ARG A 279 14.73 -5.12 9.21
CA ARG A 279 15.44 -6.30 8.64
C ARG A 279 16.27 -7.07 9.65
N ASN A 280 17.03 -6.37 10.47
CA ASN A 280 17.96 -6.99 11.43
C ASN A 280 17.26 -7.35 12.75
N ILE A 281 16.08 -6.79 13.03
CA ILE A 281 15.35 -7.04 14.27
C ILE A 281 14.67 -8.40 14.25
N GLY A 282 14.16 -8.82 13.09
CA GLY A 282 13.69 -10.20 12.91
C GLY A 282 14.76 -11.21 13.30
N LEU A 283 16.01 -11.01 12.82
CA LEU A 283 17.16 -11.85 13.15
C LEU A 283 17.49 -11.84 14.65
N LEU A 284 17.49 -10.67 15.30
CA LEU A 284 17.73 -10.58 16.74
C LEU A 284 16.67 -11.34 17.55
N ILE A 285 15.41 -11.29 17.12
CA ILE A 285 14.32 -12.03 17.79
C ILE A 285 14.47 -13.53 17.56
N THR A 286 14.84 -13.98 16.36
CA THR A 286 15.08 -15.41 16.10
C THR A 286 16.28 -15.95 16.88
N GLU A 287 17.37 -15.20 16.97
CA GLU A 287 18.53 -15.55 17.80
C GLU A 287 18.13 -15.65 19.28
N PHE A 288 17.31 -14.72 19.77
CA PHE A 288 16.77 -14.80 21.12
C PHE A 288 15.91 -16.06 21.34
N VAL A 289 15.09 -16.46 20.37
CA VAL A 289 14.30 -17.70 20.47
C VAL A 289 15.21 -18.92 20.58
N GLU A 290 16.29 -18.98 19.81
CA GLU A 290 17.31 -20.04 19.92
C GLU A 290 17.98 -20.04 21.29
N ASP A 291 18.37 -18.87 21.79
CA ASP A 291 18.95 -18.72 23.14
C ASP A 291 18.00 -19.22 24.23
N VAL A 292 16.68 -19.00 24.09
CA VAL A 292 15.67 -19.50 25.04
C VAL A 292 15.51 -21.01 24.90
N TYR A 293 15.54 -21.55 23.67
CA TYR A 293 15.47 -22.98 23.41
C TYR A 293 16.63 -23.75 24.04
N ASP A 294 17.85 -23.20 23.99
CA ASP A 294 19.03 -23.80 24.63
C ASP A 294 18.89 -23.95 26.15
N ILE A 295 18.05 -23.11 26.78
CA ILE A 295 17.76 -23.15 28.21
C ILE A 295 16.55 -24.04 28.51
N ALA A 296 15.50 -23.97 27.70
CA ALA A 296 14.22 -24.63 27.91
C ALA A 296 13.59 -25.05 26.58
N ASP A 297 13.90 -26.28 26.17
CA ASP A 297 13.57 -26.81 24.85
C ASP A 297 12.05 -26.98 24.65
N VAL A 298 11.38 -27.70 25.56
CA VAL A 298 9.93 -27.98 25.49
C VAL A 298 9.10 -26.72 25.68
N GLU A 299 9.45 -25.89 26.66
CA GLU A 299 8.70 -24.68 26.97
C GLU A 299 8.74 -23.69 25.80
N THR A 300 9.89 -23.59 25.12
CA THR A 300 10.05 -22.77 23.90
C THR A 300 9.17 -23.27 22.77
N LEU A 301 9.17 -24.56 22.47
CA LEU A 301 8.34 -25.13 21.40
C LEU A 301 6.85 -25.00 21.70
N ASN A 302 6.45 -25.17 22.96
CA ASN A 302 5.08 -24.93 23.40
C ASN A 302 4.67 -23.46 23.23
N GLY A 303 5.54 -22.53 23.64
CA GLY A 303 5.27 -21.10 23.56
C GLY A 303 5.20 -20.59 22.12
N LEU A 304 6.11 -21.03 21.25
CA LEU A 304 6.08 -20.72 19.82
C LEU A 304 4.80 -21.25 19.16
N GLY A 305 4.42 -22.50 19.48
CA GLY A 305 3.20 -23.14 19.00
C GLY A 305 1.89 -22.49 19.43
N LYS A 306 1.91 -21.57 20.41
CA LYS A 306 0.76 -20.74 20.79
C LYS A 306 0.83 -19.31 20.22
N SER A 307 2.03 -18.85 19.92
CA SER A 307 2.31 -17.44 19.62
C SER A 307 2.30 -17.13 18.12
N TRP A 308 2.51 -18.14 17.27
CA TRP A 308 2.30 -18.00 15.83
C TRP A 308 0.82 -17.74 15.50
N LYS A 309 0.59 -16.80 14.58
CA LYS A 309 -0.72 -16.53 14.00
C LYS A 309 -0.53 -16.45 12.49
N GLU A 310 -1.43 -17.06 11.71
CA GLU A 310 -1.44 -16.83 10.26
C GLU A 310 -1.53 -15.32 10.00
N ALA A 311 -0.49 -14.77 9.38
CA ALA A 311 -0.44 -13.35 9.07
C ALA A 311 -1.49 -13.04 8.01
N GLY A 312 -2.29 -12.01 8.25
CA GLY A 312 -3.21 -11.49 7.24
C GLY A 312 -2.45 -10.96 6.02
N PRO A 313 -3.12 -10.85 4.85
CA PRO A 313 -2.50 -10.44 3.59
C PRO A 313 -1.88 -9.02 3.61
N ASP A 314 -2.21 -8.18 4.58
CA ASP A 314 -1.79 -6.77 4.67
C ASP A 314 -0.58 -6.51 5.59
N GLU A 315 0.08 -7.54 6.12
CA GLU A 315 1.19 -7.40 7.07
C GLU A 315 2.55 -7.78 6.46
N ASP A 316 3.00 -7.13 5.39
CA ASP A 316 4.21 -7.55 4.63
C ASP A 316 5.45 -7.84 5.50
N VAL A 317 5.82 -6.93 6.40
CA VAL A 317 7.03 -7.09 7.25
C VAL A 317 6.82 -8.10 8.37
N TYR A 318 5.68 -8.04 9.06
CA TYR A 318 5.40 -8.94 10.18
C TYR A 318 5.07 -10.36 9.69
N GLY A 319 4.44 -10.49 8.52
CA GLY A 319 4.16 -11.75 7.85
C GLY A 319 5.43 -12.43 7.35
N THR A 320 6.41 -11.67 6.84
CA THR A 320 7.75 -12.21 6.55
C THR A 320 8.40 -12.74 7.83
N PHE A 321 8.36 -11.96 8.91
CA PHE A 321 8.87 -12.40 10.21
C PHE A 321 8.15 -13.64 10.77
N GLN A 322 6.84 -13.77 10.61
CA GLN A 322 6.09 -14.96 11.03
C GLN A 322 6.50 -16.20 10.24
N LYS A 323 6.83 -16.06 8.94
CA LYS A 323 7.40 -17.15 8.14
C LYS A 323 8.79 -17.55 8.66
N ASP A 324 9.66 -16.57 8.88
CA ASP A 324 11.01 -16.83 9.42
C ASP A 324 10.94 -17.53 10.79
N LEU A 325 10.03 -17.09 11.67
CA LEU A 325 9.77 -17.75 12.95
C LEU A 325 9.26 -19.18 12.79
N ARG A 326 8.41 -19.44 11.78
CA ARG A 326 7.91 -20.79 11.50
C ARG A 326 9.04 -21.70 11.05
N ASP A 327 9.91 -21.24 10.16
CA ASP A 327 11.07 -22.01 9.71
C ASP A 327 12.01 -22.33 10.88
N VAL A 328 12.20 -21.38 11.80
CA VAL A 328 12.94 -21.61 13.05
C VAL A 328 12.24 -22.64 13.92
N TYR A 329 10.92 -22.54 14.13
CA TYR A 329 10.14 -23.51 14.90
C TYR A 329 10.30 -24.93 14.32
N GLU A 330 10.09 -25.10 13.01
CA GLU A 330 10.15 -26.43 12.37
C GLU A 330 11.54 -27.06 12.49
N ARG A 331 12.60 -26.24 12.37
CA ARG A 331 13.97 -26.71 12.59
C ARG A 331 14.19 -27.13 14.06
N LEU A 332 13.83 -26.28 15.03
CA LEU A 332 14.01 -26.56 16.45
C LEU A 332 13.20 -27.77 16.91
N GLU A 333 11.99 -27.93 16.38
CA GLU A 333 11.14 -29.10 16.58
C GLU A 333 11.81 -30.36 16.01
N GLY A 334 12.30 -30.30 14.77
CA GLY A 334 13.01 -31.41 14.16
C GLY A 334 14.24 -31.83 14.97
N ASP A 335 15.03 -30.87 15.46
CA ASP A 335 16.21 -31.12 16.27
C ASP A 335 15.84 -31.65 17.67
N TYR A 336 14.78 -31.13 18.28
CA TYR A 336 14.22 -31.63 19.54
C TYR A 336 13.82 -33.10 19.43
N LEU A 337 13.02 -33.43 18.41
CA LEU A 337 12.52 -34.79 18.20
C LEU A 337 13.67 -35.75 17.87
N LYS A 338 14.64 -35.35 17.03
CA LYS A 338 15.85 -36.16 16.78
C LYS A 338 16.65 -36.43 18.05
N LYS A 339 16.86 -35.40 18.88
CA LYS A 339 17.65 -35.47 20.13
C LYS A 339 16.96 -36.36 21.17
N LYS A 340 15.66 -36.16 21.41
CA LYS A 340 14.91 -36.91 22.42
C LYS A 340 14.64 -38.35 21.99
N MET A 341 14.34 -38.58 20.72
CA MET A 341 13.91 -39.90 20.25
C MET A 341 15.08 -40.86 19.99
N GLY A 342 16.34 -40.41 19.78
CA GLY A 342 17.52 -41.30 19.64
C GLY A 342 17.41 -42.34 18.49
N ARG A 343 18.27 -43.37 18.42
CA ARG A 343 18.22 -44.46 17.41
C ARG A 343 17.99 -45.87 17.99
N LYS A 344 17.61 -46.01 19.26
CA LYS A 344 17.52 -47.31 19.96
C LYS A 344 16.18 -47.48 20.70
N GLU A 345 15.84 -48.70 21.12
CA GLU A 345 14.62 -49.15 21.84
C GLU A 345 14.15 -48.21 22.98
N ASN A 346 15.03 -47.38 23.55
CA ASN A 346 14.68 -46.32 24.51
C ASN A 346 13.92 -45.11 23.90
N GLY A 347 13.69 -45.08 22.59
CA GLY A 347 12.99 -43.99 21.90
C GLY A 347 11.50 -43.92 22.20
N VAL A 348 10.84 -45.07 22.37
CA VAL A 348 9.39 -45.14 22.65
C VAL A 348 9.06 -44.68 24.08
N GLY A 349 9.86 -45.06 25.07
CA GLY A 349 9.68 -44.57 26.45
C GLY A 349 9.92 -43.06 26.61
N LYS A 350 10.76 -42.46 25.76
CA LYS A 350 11.00 -41.01 25.73
C LYS A 350 9.91 -40.24 24.99
N LEU A 351 9.17 -40.89 24.09
CA LEU A 351 8.02 -40.30 23.43
C LEU A 351 6.89 -40.00 24.42
N GLU A 352 6.71 -40.85 25.44
CA GLU A 352 5.75 -40.57 26.52
C GLU A 352 6.11 -39.31 27.31
N GLU A 353 7.39 -39.06 27.53
CA GLU A 353 7.88 -37.84 28.16
C GLU A 353 7.58 -36.60 27.30
N VAL A 354 7.75 -36.70 25.98
CA VAL A 354 7.43 -35.61 25.04
C VAL A 354 5.92 -35.32 25.03
N LEU A 355 5.10 -36.37 24.94
CA LEU A 355 3.65 -36.25 24.87
C LEU A 355 3.02 -35.74 26.18
N SER A 356 3.60 -36.10 27.33
CA SER A 356 3.12 -35.64 28.64
C SER A 356 3.53 -34.20 28.99
N LYS A 357 4.70 -33.75 28.50
CA LYS A 357 5.20 -32.38 28.78
C LYS A 357 4.80 -31.34 27.72
N SER A 358 4.51 -31.76 26.49
CA SER A 358 4.07 -30.86 25.44
C SER A 358 2.62 -30.42 25.65
N SER A 359 2.36 -29.12 25.53
CA SER A 359 1.00 -28.58 25.39
C SER A 359 0.67 -28.23 23.93
N ASN A 360 1.62 -28.40 23.01
CA ASN A 360 1.48 -28.14 21.60
C ASN A 360 1.05 -29.43 20.85
N GLU A 361 -0.15 -29.42 20.27
CA GLU A 361 -0.71 -30.55 19.53
C GLU A 361 0.03 -30.85 18.22
N GLU A 362 0.60 -29.84 17.55
CA GLU A 362 1.43 -30.06 16.34
C GLU A 362 2.71 -30.83 16.69
N LEU A 363 3.37 -30.43 17.78
CA LEU A 363 4.54 -31.15 18.31
C LEU A 363 4.18 -32.58 18.70
N LYS A 364 3.03 -32.79 19.36
CA LYS A 364 2.54 -34.13 19.72
C LYS A 364 2.28 -34.98 18.47
N ARG A 365 1.58 -34.43 17.48
CA ARG A 365 1.28 -35.13 16.22
C ARG A 365 2.55 -35.56 15.50
N ARG A 366 3.53 -34.67 15.33
CA ARG A 366 4.81 -35.00 14.68
C ARG A 366 5.63 -36.01 15.50
N ALA A 367 5.64 -35.89 16.83
CA ALA A 367 6.29 -36.88 17.70
C ALA A 367 5.68 -38.28 17.52
N VAL A 368 4.35 -38.36 17.49
CA VAL A 368 3.60 -39.61 17.28
C VAL A 368 3.86 -40.22 15.91
N ILE A 369 3.86 -39.42 14.83
CA ILE A 369 4.17 -39.90 13.47
C ILE A 369 5.58 -40.50 13.42
N LEU A 370 6.57 -39.81 13.97
CA LEU A 370 7.95 -40.31 14.04
C LEU A 370 8.06 -41.57 14.91
N GLY A 371 7.31 -41.64 16.01
CA GLY A 371 7.22 -42.82 16.86
C GLY A 371 6.67 -44.03 16.11
N ALA A 372 5.56 -43.85 15.40
CA ALA A 372 4.94 -44.88 14.59
C ALA A 372 5.87 -45.37 13.46
N GLN A 373 6.51 -44.45 12.73
CA GLN A 373 7.49 -44.81 11.70
C GLN A 373 8.61 -45.69 12.24
N ARG A 374 9.12 -45.40 13.43
CA ARG A 374 10.20 -46.19 14.05
C ARG A 374 9.75 -47.57 14.53
N ILE A 375 8.57 -47.66 15.13
CA ILE A 375 7.95 -48.95 15.48
C ILE A 375 7.84 -49.83 14.22
N MET A 376 7.53 -49.20 13.08
CA MET A 376 7.46 -49.90 11.80
C MET A 376 8.84 -50.20 11.20
N GLU A 377 9.89 -49.40 11.46
CA GLU A 377 11.28 -49.66 11.04
C GLU A 377 11.96 -50.81 11.82
N GLU A 378 11.43 -51.19 12.99
CA GLU A 378 11.81 -52.43 13.70
C GLU A 378 11.25 -53.69 12.98
N GLU A 379 11.46 -53.78 11.67
CA GLU A 379 11.22 -54.96 10.85
C GLU A 379 12.29 -56.01 11.16
N ASP A 380 12.13 -56.75 12.27
CA ASP A 380 12.77 -58.06 12.38
C ASP A 380 12.09 -58.99 13.38
N ARG A 381 11.62 -60.11 12.79
CA ARG A 381 11.14 -61.39 13.34
C ARG A 381 9.62 -61.51 13.53
N GLU A 382 9.07 -62.60 12.97
CA GLU A 382 7.74 -63.20 13.16
C GLU A 382 7.41 -63.56 14.63
N ASP A 383 8.13 -62.98 15.61
CA ASP A 383 7.92 -63.20 17.03
C ASP A 383 6.63 -62.50 17.47
N LEU A 384 5.60 -63.31 17.73
CA LEU A 384 4.29 -62.87 18.19
C LEU A 384 4.36 -61.92 19.41
N LYS A 385 5.33 -62.15 20.31
CA LYS A 385 5.51 -61.29 21.50
C LYS A 385 5.94 -59.87 21.12
N ARG A 386 6.79 -59.74 20.10
CA ARG A 386 7.22 -58.44 19.56
C ARG A 386 6.09 -57.75 18.82
N ILE A 387 5.30 -58.48 18.04
CA ILE A 387 4.13 -57.94 17.33
C ILE A 387 3.11 -57.36 18.32
N ILE A 388 2.77 -58.11 19.37
CA ILE A 388 1.87 -57.64 20.45
C ILE A 388 2.48 -56.40 21.14
N GLY A 389 3.79 -56.39 21.37
CA GLY A 389 4.51 -55.24 21.94
C GLY A 389 4.39 -53.98 21.08
N ARG A 390 4.64 -54.09 19.77
CA ARG A 390 4.50 -52.98 18.81
C ARG A 390 3.07 -52.47 18.73
N TRP A 391 2.10 -53.37 18.68
CA TRP A 391 0.67 -53.00 18.65
C TRP A 391 0.26 -52.23 19.90
N ARG A 392 0.70 -52.69 21.08
CA ARG A 392 0.45 -52.00 22.36
C ARG A 392 1.02 -50.58 22.37
N GLN A 393 2.22 -50.40 21.83
CA GLN A 393 2.86 -49.09 21.78
C GLN A 393 2.09 -48.13 20.84
N LEU A 394 1.64 -48.59 19.67
CA LEU A 394 0.85 -47.78 18.74
C LEU A 394 -0.51 -47.39 19.35
N ASP A 395 -1.23 -48.32 19.98
CA ASP A 395 -2.52 -48.06 20.64
C ASP A 395 -2.35 -47.01 21.76
N ARG A 396 -1.29 -47.15 22.57
CA ARG A 396 -1.00 -46.19 23.64
C ARG A 396 -0.62 -44.80 23.12
N MET A 397 0.17 -44.71 22.04
CA MET A 397 0.50 -43.43 21.39
C MET A 397 -0.75 -42.73 20.86
N GLN A 398 -1.68 -43.48 20.26
CA GLN A 398 -2.92 -42.94 19.74
C GLN A 398 -3.83 -42.39 20.86
N LYS A 399 -3.89 -43.05 22.02
CA LYS A 399 -4.65 -42.55 23.18
C LYS A 399 -4.09 -41.26 23.79
N MET A 400 -2.79 -41.01 23.65
CA MET A 400 -2.14 -39.82 24.22
C MET A 400 -2.23 -38.58 23.33
N CYS A 401 -2.66 -38.74 22.07
CA CYS A 401 -2.94 -37.64 21.16
C CYS A 401 -4.45 -37.33 21.19
N SER A 402 -4.82 -36.06 21.28
CA SER A 402 -6.25 -35.68 21.28
C SER A 402 -6.88 -35.78 19.88
N GLU A 403 -6.06 -35.65 18.83
CA GLU A 403 -6.44 -35.75 17.43
C GLU A 403 -6.14 -37.15 16.85
N LYS A 404 -6.99 -37.60 15.93
CA LYS A 404 -6.73 -38.82 15.15
C LYS A 404 -5.61 -38.57 14.14
N VAL A 405 -4.59 -39.44 14.17
CA VAL A 405 -3.44 -39.39 13.26
C VAL A 405 -3.49 -40.56 12.30
N CYS A 406 -3.82 -40.31 11.03
CA CYS A 406 -4.02 -41.35 10.00
C CYS A 406 -2.80 -42.28 9.86
N GLU A 407 -1.59 -41.72 9.96
CA GLU A 407 -0.35 -42.48 9.84
C GLU A 407 -0.20 -43.54 10.94
N VAL A 408 -0.71 -43.26 12.15
CA VAL A 408 -0.73 -44.22 13.27
C VAL A 408 -1.82 -45.26 13.05
N GLU A 409 -2.99 -44.86 12.59
CA GLU A 409 -4.09 -45.80 12.28
C GLU A 409 -3.68 -46.80 11.19
N ASP A 410 -2.96 -46.34 10.18
CA ASP A 410 -2.46 -47.19 9.11
C ASP A 410 -1.32 -48.10 9.59
N ALA A 411 -0.42 -47.61 10.45
CA ALA A 411 0.58 -48.45 11.10
C ALA A 411 -0.08 -49.52 12.00
N GLU A 412 -1.09 -49.14 12.78
CA GLU A 412 -1.84 -50.03 13.64
C GLU A 412 -2.56 -51.12 12.82
N LYS A 413 -3.21 -50.77 11.70
CA LYS A 413 -3.84 -51.75 10.81
C LYS A 413 -2.83 -52.74 10.26
N ARG A 414 -1.65 -52.27 9.84
CA ARG A 414 -0.57 -53.15 9.33
C ARG A 414 -0.10 -54.13 10.40
N VAL A 415 0.23 -53.64 11.60
CA VAL A 415 0.63 -54.51 12.73
C VAL A 415 -0.50 -55.46 13.13
N GLY A 416 -1.76 -55.02 13.08
CA GLY A 416 -2.92 -55.87 13.30
C GLY A 416 -3.05 -57.01 12.27
N SER A 417 -2.77 -56.76 10.99
CA SER A 417 -2.73 -57.80 9.96
C SER A 417 -1.52 -58.73 10.09
N GLU A 418 -0.36 -58.24 10.51
CA GLU A 418 0.80 -59.07 10.84
C GLU A 418 0.53 -59.99 12.04
N PHE A 419 -0.16 -59.45 13.05
CA PHE A 419 -0.64 -60.19 14.21
C PHE A 419 -1.61 -61.29 13.78
N GLU A 420 -2.60 -60.98 12.94
CA GLU A 420 -3.55 -61.98 12.43
C GLU A 420 -2.83 -63.15 11.76
N LYS A 421 -1.90 -62.87 10.84
CA LYS A 421 -1.12 -63.90 10.14
C LYS A 421 -0.28 -64.75 11.10
N SER A 422 0.47 -64.09 11.98
CA SER A 422 1.36 -64.79 12.93
C SER A 422 0.57 -65.59 13.97
N CYS A 423 -0.61 -65.12 14.37
CA CYS A 423 -1.51 -65.87 15.25
C CYS A 423 -2.14 -67.07 14.56
N ILE A 424 -2.51 -66.96 13.27
CA ILE A 424 -2.99 -68.11 12.48
C ILE A 424 -1.92 -69.19 12.48
N ASP A 425 -0.67 -68.84 12.18
CA ASP A 425 0.44 -69.79 12.17
C ASP A 425 0.73 -70.37 13.56
N ALA A 426 0.66 -69.55 14.62
CA ALA A 426 0.91 -70.00 16.00
C ALA A 426 -0.22 -70.86 16.60
N ILE A 427 -1.48 -70.59 16.22
CA ILE A 427 -2.66 -71.28 16.77
C ILE A 427 -3.00 -72.52 15.96
N LEU A 428 -2.95 -72.42 14.62
CA LEU A 428 -3.38 -73.46 13.68
C LEU A 428 -2.22 -74.23 13.03
N GLY A 429 -0.96 -73.80 13.20
CA GLY A 429 0.19 -74.37 12.50
C GLY A 429 0.59 -75.79 12.90
N ASN A 430 0.40 -76.20 14.17
CA ASN A 430 0.50 -77.61 14.65
C ASN A 430 0.09 -77.70 16.14
N GLY A 431 -0.62 -78.76 16.55
CA GLY A 431 -0.92 -79.08 17.96
C GLY A 431 -2.36 -78.85 18.42
N ASN A 432 -2.59 -78.80 19.74
CA ASN A 432 -3.90 -78.57 20.34
C ASN A 432 -4.23 -77.07 20.32
N VAL A 433 -5.24 -76.69 19.53
CA VAL A 433 -5.71 -75.30 19.35
C VAL A 433 -6.00 -74.62 20.70
N VAL A 434 -6.59 -75.34 21.66
CA VAL A 434 -6.94 -74.80 22.99
C VAL A 434 -5.69 -74.46 23.82
N GLU A 435 -4.63 -75.27 23.72
CA GLU A 435 -3.35 -75.00 24.40
C GLU A 435 -2.57 -73.87 23.70
N ASN A 436 -2.60 -73.83 22.36
CA ASN A 436 -1.94 -72.79 21.58
C ASN A 436 -2.59 -71.41 21.83
N VAL A 437 -3.92 -71.33 21.91
CA VAL A 437 -4.64 -70.10 22.30
C VAL A 437 -4.24 -69.65 23.71
N ARG A 438 -4.10 -70.58 24.66
CA ARG A 438 -3.62 -70.26 26.01
C ARG A 438 -2.19 -69.69 25.98
N GLY A 439 -1.34 -70.23 25.13
CA GLY A 439 0.02 -69.73 24.87
C GLY A 439 0.03 -68.29 24.35
N VAL A 440 -0.79 -67.98 23.34
CA VAL A 440 -0.94 -66.62 22.80
C VAL A 440 -1.50 -65.65 23.84
N LEU A 441 -2.54 -66.05 24.58
CA LEU A 441 -3.14 -65.20 25.63
C LEU A 441 -2.15 -64.87 26.76
N SER A 442 -1.20 -65.76 27.06
CA SER A 442 -0.15 -65.50 28.06
C SER A 442 0.83 -64.39 27.64
N LEU A 443 0.86 -64.02 26.35
CA LEU A 443 1.68 -62.92 25.83
C LEU A 443 0.93 -61.57 25.83
N VAL A 444 -0.39 -61.60 26.03
CA VAL A 444 -1.25 -60.41 26.06
C VAL A 444 -1.29 -59.83 27.47
N GLU A 445 -0.36 -58.94 27.75
CA GLU A 445 -0.31 -58.15 28.99
C GLU A 445 -0.74 -56.68 28.73
N GLY A 446 -0.98 -55.89 29.79
CA GLY A 446 -1.24 -54.43 29.66
C GLY A 446 -2.63 -53.97 30.06
N GLU A 447 -3.02 -52.78 29.58
CA GLU A 447 -4.30 -52.11 29.87
C GLU A 447 -5.51 -52.96 29.44
N GLU A 448 -6.60 -52.92 30.22
CA GLU A 448 -7.82 -53.70 29.94
C GLU A 448 -8.38 -53.43 28.54
N ASP A 449 -8.47 -52.16 28.12
CA ASP A 449 -8.94 -51.80 26.78
C ASP A 449 -8.11 -52.46 25.66
N PHE A 450 -6.78 -52.52 25.83
CA PHE A 450 -5.89 -53.12 24.85
C PHE A 450 -6.04 -54.64 24.83
N LYS A 451 -6.15 -55.26 26.01
CA LYS A 451 -6.43 -56.71 26.14
C LYS A 451 -7.74 -57.05 25.43
N ASP A 452 -8.79 -56.28 25.66
CA ASP A 452 -10.10 -56.48 25.02
C ASP A 452 -10.04 -56.37 23.50
N LYS A 453 -9.29 -55.39 22.99
CA LYS A 453 -9.05 -55.19 21.56
C LYS A 453 -8.37 -56.41 20.93
N VAL A 454 -7.31 -56.92 21.55
CA VAL A 454 -6.56 -58.10 21.08
C VAL A 454 -7.41 -59.38 21.19
N ILE A 455 -8.11 -59.58 22.31
CA ILE A 455 -8.97 -60.75 22.54
C ILE A 455 -10.13 -60.78 21.55
N LYS A 456 -10.75 -59.64 21.25
CA LYS A 456 -11.81 -59.54 20.23
C LYS A 456 -11.28 -59.95 18.85
N LYS A 457 -10.06 -59.51 18.51
CA LYS A 457 -9.39 -59.87 17.26
C LYS A 457 -9.11 -61.37 17.15
N ILE A 458 -8.63 -62.00 18.23
CA ILE A 458 -8.43 -63.46 18.32
C ILE A 458 -9.76 -64.19 18.18
N ARG A 459 -10.83 -63.71 18.82
CA ARG A 459 -12.18 -64.29 18.69
C ARG A 459 -12.68 -64.25 17.24
N GLU A 460 -12.58 -63.10 16.59
CA GLU A 460 -12.97 -62.92 15.18
C GLU A 460 -12.20 -63.86 14.25
N MET A 461 -10.90 -64.04 14.48
CA MET A 461 -10.05 -64.95 13.71
C MET A 461 -10.45 -66.42 13.89
N ILE A 462 -10.68 -66.86 15.13
CA ILE A 462 -10.99 -68.27 15.46
C ILE A 462 -12.39 -68.64 14.95
N SER A 463 -13.38 -67.76 15.13
CA SER A 463 -14.74 -67.97 14.61
C SER A 463 -14.80 -68.14 13.09
N ASN A 464 -13.80 -67.63 12.36
CA ASN A 464 -13.72 -67.73 10.90
C ASN A 464 -12.96 -68.98 10.40
N ASN A 465 -12.24 -69.72 11.27
CA ASN A 465 -11.27 -70.74 10.84
C ASN A 465 -11.32 -72.08 11.61
N VAL A 466 -12.19 -72.25 12.62
CA VAL A 466 -12.22 -73.45 13.51
C VAL A 466 -13.64 -74.04 13.61
N GLU A 467 -13.75 -75.35 13.89
CA GLU A 467 -15.03 -76.07 14.04
C GLU A 467 -15.80 -75.70 15.33
N GLU A 468 -17.15 -75.74 15.28
CA GLU A 468 -18.08 -75.29 16.36
C GLU A 468 -17.78 -75.86 17.76
N LYS A 469 -17.26 -77.09 17.86
CA LYS A 469 -17.02 -77.75 19.15
C LYS A 469 -15.81 -77.21 19.91
N GLU A 470 -14.76 -76.78 19.21
CA GLU A 470 -13.55 -76.20 19.84
C GLU A 470 -13.77 -74.71 20.17
N ILE A 471 -14.65 -74.04 19.43
CA ILE A 471 -15.04 -72.65 19.66
C ILE A 471 -15.61 -72.45 21.07
N GLU A 472 -16.43 -73.37 21.58
CA GLU A 472 -17.09 -73.21 22.88
C GLU A 472 -16.11 -73.27 24.08
N GLU A 473 -15.04 -74.07 23.97
CA GLU A 473 -13.96 -74.13 24.97
C GLU A 473 -13.02 -72.93 24.88
N ILE A 474 -12.69 -72.50 23.66
CA ILE A 474 -11.90 -71.30 23.41
C ILE A 474 -12.63 -70.05 23.92
N ASP A 475 -13.94 -69.95 23.70
CA ASP A 475 -14.73 -68.79 24.10
C ASP A 475 -14.85 -68.67 25.63
N LYS A 476 -14.85 -69.80 26.35
CA LYS A 476 -14.71 -69.82 27.82
C LYS A 476 -13.35 -69.30 28.28
N LEU A 477 -12.26 -69.64 27.57
CA LEU A 477 -10.91 -69.13 27.87
C LEU A 477 -10.79 -67.63 27.61
N LEU A 478 -11.31 -67.14 26.48
CA LEU A 478 -11.30 -65.72 26.12
C LEU A 478 -12.12 -64.88 27.11
N ARG A 479 -13.30 -65.35 27.55
CA ARG A 479 -14.10 -64.66 28.58
C ARG A 479 -13.42 -64.62 29.95
N LYS A 480 -12.59 -65.63 30.27
CA LYS A 480 -11.82 -65.66 31.52
C LYS A 480 -10.66 -64.66 31.47
N ALA A 481 -10.02 -64.50 30.33
CA ALA A 481 -8.93 -63.54 30.11
C ALA A 481 -9.39 -62.07 30.09
N MET A 482 -10.63 -61.79 29.68
CA MET A 482 -11.21 -60.42 29.75
C MET A 482 -11.58 -59.98 31.18
N ARG A 483 -11.57 -60.88 32.17
CA ARG A 483 -11.95 -60.59 33.57
C ARG A 483 -10.75 -60.54 34.53
N SER A 484 -9.53 -60.59 33.99
CA SER A 484 -8.24 -60.68 34.70
C SER A 484 -7.24 -59.66 34.18
#